data_AF-A0A9D8IQR8-F1
#
_entry.id   AF-A0A9D8IQR8-F1
#
_cell.length_a   1.000
_cell.length_b   1.000
_cell.length_c   1.000
_cell.angle_alpha   90.00
_cell.angle_beta   90.00
_cell.angle_gamma   90.00
#
_symmetry.space_group_name_H-M   'P 1'
#
loop_
_entity.id
_entity.type
_entity.pdbx_description
1 polymer ?
#
loop_
_entity_poly.entity_id
_entity_poly.type
_entity_poly.pdbx_seq_one_letter_code
_entity_poly.pdbx_strand_id
1 'polypeptide(L)'
;MTSIQNQSAAPSAAGHDPESLTISGYEIEPRYGPGATPTTDPGDSAQVHARIGEPGIFPFTRGIHRAMYRDRLWTMRQFAGFG
;
A
#
# COMPACT_ATOMS: atom_id res chain seq x y z
N MET A 1 -9.84 40.73 34.92
CA MET A 1 -9.13 39.46 34.70
C MET A 1 -10.07 38.54 33.95
N THR A 2 -10.05 38.60 32.62
CA THR A 2 -11.00 37.87 31.75
C THR A 2 -10.50 36.44 31.56
N SER A 3 -11.16 35.49 32.20
CA SER A 3 -10.90 34.06 32.03
C SER A 3 -11.46 33.62 30.67
N ILE A 4 -10.60 33.18 29.76
CA ILE A 4 -11.01 32.58 28.49
C ILE A 4 -11.45 31.15 28.78
N GLN A 5 -12.77 30.92 28.73
CA GLN A 5 -13.36 29.58 28.77
C GLN A 5 -13.05 28.88 27.43
N ASN A 6 -12.21 27.86 27.49
CA ASN A 6 -12.01 26.93 26.37
C ASN A 6 -13.29 26.11 26.19
N GLN A 7 -14.07 26.44 25.15
CA GLN A 7 -15.26 25.69 24.79
C GLN A 7 -14.83 24.37 24.15
N SER A 8 -15.03 23.25 24.87
CA SER A 8 -14.86 21.91 24.33
C SER A 8 -15.83 21.68 23.17
N ALA A 9 -15.29 21.48 21.97
CA ALA A 9 -16.04 21.05 20.80
C ALA A 9 -16.51 19.60 20.96
N ALA A 10 -17.71 19.32 20.46
CA ALA A 10 -18.40 18.02 20.49
C ALA A 10 -17.58 16.87 19.84
N PRO A 11 -17.81 15.60 20.23
CA PRO A 11 -17.06 14.48 19.70
C PRO A 11 -17.40 14.23 18.22
N SER A 12 -16.41 14.42 17.34
CA SER A 12 -16.50 13.99 15.94
C SER A 12 -16.59 12.46 15.88
N ALA A 13 -17.49 11.95 15.04
CA ALA A 13 -17.72 10.53 14.82
C ALA A 13 -16.40 9.78 14.50
N ALA A 14 -16.00 8.88 15.42
CA ALA A 14 -14.87 7.94 15.34
C ALA A 14 -13.67 8.42 14.48
N GLY A 15 -12.95 9.42 15.00
CA GLY A 15 -11.79 10.00 14.32
C GLY A 15 -10.64 8.99 14.19
N HIS A 16 -10.26 8.72 12.95
CA HIS A 16 -9.01 8.01 12.64
C HIS A 16 -7.86 8.98 12.95
N ASP A 17 -6.73 8.47 13.45
CA ASP A 17 -5.55 9.31 13.72
C ASP A 17 -5.04 9.86 12.37
N PRO A 18 -4.96 11.19 12.16
CA PRO A 18 -4.46 11.74 10.90
C PRO A 18 -3.06 11.26 10.54
N GLU A 19 -2.24 10.90 11.52
CA GLU A 19 -0.88 10.38 11.31
C GLU A 19 -0.85 8.91 10.85
N SER A 20 -1.97 8.18 10.97
CA SER A 20 -2.09 6.79 10.50
C SER A 20 -2.63 6.68 9.07
N LEU A 21 -2.93 7.80 8.40
CA LEU A 21 -3.49 7.81 7.05
C LEU A 21 -2.39 7.97 5.98
N THR A 22 -2.48 7.16 4.92
CA THR A 22 -1.72 7.41 3.69
C THR A 22 -2.22 8.68 2.99
N ILE A 23 -1.42 9.22 2.07
CA ILE A 23 -1.83 10.34 1.20
C ILE A 23 -3.10 10.05 0.38
N SER A 24 -3.41 8.77 0.16
CA SER A 24 -4.63 8.32 -0.54
C SER A 24 -5.81 8.06 0.40
N GLY A 25 -5.66 8.29 1.71
CA GLY A 25 -6.71 8.14 2.71
C GLY A 25 -6.89 6.72 3.28
N TYR A 26 -6.01 5.77 2.95
CA TYR A 26 -6.02 4.44 3.58
C TYR A 26 -5.42 4.51 4.98
N GLU A 27 -6.11 3.92 5.96
CA GLU A 27 -5.61 3.73 7.32
C GLU A 27 -4.56 2.61 7.36
N ILE A 28 -3.46 2.86 8.07
CA ILE A 28 -2.34 1.95 8.22
C ILE A 28 -2.40 1.32 9.61
N GLU A 29 -2.39 -0.02 9.67
CA GLU A 29 -2.25 -0.73 10.94
C GLU A 29 -0.84 -0.56 11.53
N PRO A 30 -0.68 -0.54 12.87
CA PRO A 30 0.62 -0.36 13.51
C PRO A 30 1.64 -1.48 13.22
N ARG A 31 1.16 -2.67 12.84
CA ARG A 31 2.03 -3.84 12.59
C ARG A 31 1.42 -4.80 11.57
N TYR A 32 2.11 -4.98 10.46
CA TYR A 32 1.85 -6.04 9.50
C TYR A 32 2.70 -7.28 9.83
N GLY A 33 2.07 -8.45 9.94
CA GLY A 33 2.75 -9.73 10.17
C GLY A 33 2.16 -10.86 9.33
N PRO A 34 2.73 -12.08 9.40
CA PRO A 34 2.29 -13.20 8.56
C PRO A 34 0.80 -13.55 8.67
N GLY A 35 0.18 -13.31 9.83
CA GLY A 35 -1.26 -13.51 10.04
C GLY A 35 -2.16 -12.34 9.62
N ALA A 36 -1.59 -11.15 9.38
CA ALA A 36 -2.36 -9.95 9.02
C ALA A 36 -2.65 -9.90 7.51
N THR A 37 -1.74 -10.43 6.67
CA THR A 37 -1.91 -10.39 5.21
C THR A 37 -1.66 -11.79 4.62
N PRO A 38 -2.67 -12.46 4.07
CA PRO A 38 -2.50 -13.78 3.47
C PRO A 38 -1.71 -13.67 2.16
N THR A 39 -0.51 -14.24 2.15
CA THR A 39 0.37 -14.30 0.98
C THR A 39 0.42 -15.68 0.33
N THR A 40 -0.10 -16.70 1.02
CA THR A 40 -0.21 -18.09 0.55
C THR A 40 -1.64 -18.43 0.18
N ASP A 41 -1.82 -19.53 -0.56
CA ASP A 41 -3.13 -20.03 -0.91
C ASP A 41 -3.90 -20.51 0.36
N PRO A 42 -5.22 -20.24 0.46
CA PRO A 42 -6.02 -20.70 1.61
C PRO A 42 -6.12 -22.22 1.76
N GLY A 43 -6.03 -22.98 0.66
CA GLY A 43 -6.08 -24.44 0.64
C GLY A 43 -4.72 -25.11 0.73
N ASP A 44 -3.65 -24.42 0.32
CA ASP A 44 -2.27 -24.94 0.35
C ASP A 44 -1.25 -23.84 0.70
N SER A 45 -0.73 -23.89 1.93
CA SER A 45 0.28 -22.94 2.39
C SER A 45 1.62 -22.99 1.63
N ALA A 46 1.89 -24.05 0.86
CA ALA A 46 3.06 -24.14 0.01
C ALA A 46 2.91 -23.34 -1.29
N GLN A 47 1.69 -22.97 -1.67
CA GLN A 47 1.40 -22.22 -2.89
C GLN A 47 1.20 -20.74 -2.61
N VAL A 48 1.54 -19.93 -3.61
CA VAL A 48 1.36 -18.47 -3.57
C VAL A 48 -0.13 -18.15 -3.78
N HIS A 49 -0.64 -17.17 -3.04
CA HIS A 49 -2.02 -16.71 -3.19
C HIS A 49 -2.34 -16.32 -4.65
N ALA A 50 -3.50 -16.71 -5.18
CA ALA A 50 -3.89 -16.48 -6.59
C ALA A 50 -3.84 -14.99 -7.04
N ARG A 51 -4.17 -14.05 -6.14
CA ARG A 51 -4.01 -12.59 -6.35
C ARG A 51 -2.57 -12.11 -6.54
N ILE A 52 -1.58 -12.88 -6.07
CA ILE A 52 -0.16 -12.56 -6.19
C ILE A 52 0.43 -13.29 -7.40
N GLY A 53 0.24 -14.61 -7.49
CA GLY A 53 0.69 -15.43 -8.62
C GLY A 53 2.19 -15.39 -8.90
N GLU A 54 2.55 -15.79 -10.13
CA GLU A 54 3.93 -15.83 -10.64
C GLU A 54 4.21 -14.68 -11.64
N PRO A 55 5.47 -14.20 -11.76
CA PRO A 55 5.80 -13.13 -12.70
C PRO A 55 5.64 -13.61 -14.16
N GLY A 56 5.13 -12.72 -15.01
CA GLY A 56 4.87 -13.03 -16.42
C GLY A 56 3.62 -13.87 -16.69
N ILE A 57 2.79 -14.12 -15.67
CA ILE A 57 1.52 -14.84 -15.77
C ILE A 57 0.44 -13.98 -15.11
N PHE A 58 -0.78 -13.97 -15.67
CA PHE A 58 -1.93 -13.31 -15.03
C PHE A 58 -2.06 -13.77 -13.57
N PRO A 59 -2.30 -12.87 -12.59
CA PRO A 59 -2.73 -11.47 -12.72
C PRO A 59 -1.60 -10.43 -12.88
N PHE A 60 -0.36 -10.85 -13.14
CA PHE A 60 0.81 -9.99 -13.35
C PHE A 60 1.16 -9.08 -12.16
N THR A 61 0.69 -9.40 -10.95
CA THR A 61 0.98 -8.65 -9.72
C THR A 61 2.48 -8.55 -9.44
N ARG A 62 3.26 -9.58 -9.79
CA ARG A 62 4.74 -9.60 -9.68
C ARG A 62 5.47 -9.07 -10.92
N GLY A 63 4.74 -8.58 -11.90
CA GLY A 63 5.28 -8.05 -13.15
C GLY A 63 4.85 -8.84 -14.39
N ILE A 64 4.92 -8.17 -15.54
CA ILE A 64 4.46 -8.68 -16.84
C ILE A 64 5.45 -9.62 -17.55
N HIS A 65 6.70 -9.68 -17.09
CA HIS A 65 7.75 -10.52 -17.67
C HIS A 65 8.30 -11.50 -16.64
N ARG A 66 8.59 -12.74 -17.03
CA ARG A 66 9.07 -13.80 -16.12
C ARG A 66 10.38 -13.46 -15.40
N ALA A 67 11.34 -12.84 -16.11
CA ALA A 67 12.66 -12.49 -15.57
C ALA A 67 12.79 -11.02 -15.15
N MET A 68 11.79 -10.18 -15.47
CA MET A 68 11.79 -8.73 -15.22
C MET A 68 13.17 -8.09 -15.54
N TYR A 69 13.71 -7.30 -14.62
CA TYR A 69 14.94 -6.54 -14.77
C TYR A 69 16.23 -7.38 -14.71
N ARG A 70 16.12 -8.71 -14.52
CA ARG A 70 17.27 -9.61 -14.69
C ARG A 70 17.60 -9.87 -16.16
N ASP A 71 16.63 -9.65 -17.06
CA ASP A 71 16.81 -9.79 -18.50
C ASP A 71 16.92 -8.42 -19.18
N ARG A 72 15.95 -7.53 -18.94
CA ARG A 72 15.93 -6.18 -19.50
C ARG A 72 15.63 -5.14 -18.43
N LEU A 73 16.56 -4.22 -18.18
CA LEU A 73 16.36 -3.07 -17.30
C LEU A 73 15.22 -2.17 -17.79
N TRP A 74 14.60 -1.43 -16.87
CA TRP A 74 13.65 -0.39 -17.24
C TRP A 74 14.34 0.68 -18.09
N THR A 75 13.59 1.30 -18.99
CA THR A 75 14.13 2.40 -19.79
C THR A 75 14.26 3.64 -18.90
N MET A 76 15.48 4.13 -18.71
CA MET A 76 15.72 5.46 -18.15
C MET A 76 15.25 6.51 -19.17
N ARG A 77 14.11 7.17 -18.89
CA ARG A 77 13.51 8.17 -19.79
C ARG A 77 13.70 9.56 -19.21
N GLN A 78 14.69 10.27 -19.72
CA GLN A 78 14.90 11.69 -19.41
C GLN A 78 13.89 12.51 -20.21
N PHE A 79 13.17 13.41 -19.52
CA PHE A 79 12.37 14.43 -20.17
C PHE A 79 13.25 15.66 -20.44
N ALA A 80 13.30 16.13 -21.69
CA ALA A 80 14.05 17.33 -22.08
C ALA A 80 13.33 18.09 -23.19
N GLY A 81 13.34 19.42 -23.11
CA GLY A 81 12.76 20.34 -24.08
C GLY A 81 12.85 21.78 -23.57
N PHE A 82 13.13 22.74 -24.45
CA PHE A 82 13.16 24.18 -24.16
C PHE A 82 12.52 24.95 -25.31
N GLY A 83 11.82 26.05 -24.98
CA GLY A 83 11.07 26.88 -25.93
C GLY A 83 9.92 27.60 -25.23
#